data_AF-A0A1E7ENU6-F1
#
_entry.id   AF-A0A1E7ENU6-F1
#
_cell.length_a   1.000
_cell.length_b   1.000
_cell.length_c   1.000
_cell.angle_alpha   90.00
_cell.angle_beta   90.00
_cell.angle_gamma   90.00
#
_symmetry.space_group_name_H-M   'P 1'
#
loop_
_entity.id
_entity.type
_entity.pdbx_description
1 polymer ?
#
loop_
_entity_poly.entity_id
_entity_poly.type
_entity_poly.pdbx_seq_one_letter_code
_entity_poly.pdbx_strand_id
1 'polypeptide(L)'
;MTSDANNNKLCTCLPYNDWLLITAQILSFIAIILSWTSVITLLMGLVAFICLQLVWCCRMNKCGLITVGVLTIIASIADLIIGIGTFVEGSEKICDGIDASSTLFIQNVNVNDNAISQEDINNISNELDKNCGPWVNMYAGLALASGILWSIITFLIFYFTCGNRIKRFGSNNNSNNKQKVPRATTNGVDIVMDDNEGERESERKRKQTNQNRSVTGVVTGDVDNAV
;
A
#
# COMPACT_ATOMS: atom_id res chain seq x y z
N MET A 1 -26.04 -17.88 9.42
CA MET A 1 -24.82 -17.66 8.60
C MET A 1 -24.96 -18.54 7.37
N THR A 2 -25.66 -18.03 6.37
CA THR A 2 -25.93 -18.73 5.12
C THR A 2 -24.69 -18.69 4.25
N SER A 3 -24.23 -19.87 3.87
CA SER A 3 -23.16 -20.11 2.93
C SER A 3 -23.68 -19.74 1.53
N ASP A 4 -23.30 -18.56 1.05
CA ASP A 4 -23.63 -18.10 -0.30
C ASP A 4 -22.84 -18.92 -1.32
N ALA A 5 -23.58 -19.52 -2.24
CA ALA A 5 -23.08 -20.36 -3.31
C ALA A 5 -21.99 -19.66 -4.14
N ASN A 6 -20.90 -20.40 -4.35
CA ASN A 6 -19.73 -20.09 -5.16
C ASN A 6 -20.07 -19.64 -6.60
N ASN A 7 -20.45 -18.38 -6.77
CA ASN A 7 -20.17 -17.66 -8.00
C ASN A 7 -18.72 -17.22 -7.95
N ASN A 8 -17.80 -18.15 -8.22
CA ASN A 8 -16.39 -17.87 -8.45
C ASN A 8 -16.28 -17.04 -9.73
N LYS A 9 -16.61 -15.76 -9.64
CA LYS A 9 -16.24 -14.76 -10.63
C LYS A 9 -14.73 -14.70 -10.58
N LEU A 10 -14.07 -15.54 -11.38
CA LEU A 10 -12.65 -15.40 -11.65
C LEU A 10 -12.43 -13.93 -12.03
N CYS A 11 -11.64 -13.23 -11.24
CA CYS A 11 -11.26 -11.87 -11.56
C CYS A 11 -10.55 -11.89 -12.91
N THR A 12 -11.20 -11.36 -13.95
CA THR A 12 -10.56 -11.18 -15.25
C THR A 12 -9.51 -10.09 -15.09
N CYS A 13 -8.23 -10.47 -15.07
CA CYS A 13 -7.13 -9.52 -14.92
C CYS A 13 -7.06 -8.66 -16.18
N LEU A 14 -7.68 -7.48 -16.10
CA LEU A 14 -7.60 -6.48 -17.15
C LEU A 14 -6.52 -5.47 -16.75
N PRO A 15 -5.39 -5.40 -17.48
CA PRO A 15 -4.27 -4.54 -17.10
C PRO A 15 -4.70 -3.08 -17.06
N TYR A 16 -4.36 -2.39 -15.98
CA TYR A 16 -4.54 -0.94 -15.88
C TYR A 16 -3.63 -0.24 -16.89
N ASN A 17 -4.20 0.56 -17.79
CA ASN A 17 -3.43 1.37 -18.76
C ASN A 17 -2.90 2.69 -18.14
N ASP A 18 -2.91 2.82 -16.82
CA ASP A 18 -2.42 4.02 -16.14
C ASP A 18 -0.91 3.91 -15.89
N TRP A 19 -0.13 4.80 -16.49
CA TRP A 19 1.33 4.84 -16.36
C TRP A 19 1.82 4.89 -14.90
N LEU A 20 1.06 5.53 -14.00
CA LEU A 20 1.39 5.62 -12.57
C LEU A 20 1.39 4.27 -11.85
N LEU A 21 0.52 3.34 -12.25
CA LEU A 21 0.48 2.01 -11.65
C LEU A 21 1.63 1.14 -12.18
N ILE A 22 1.99 1.32 -13.46
CA ILE A 22 3.15 0.64 -14.06
C ILE A 22 4.44 1.10 -13.37
N THR A 23 4.62 2.41 -13.13
CA THR A 23 5.80 2.91 -12.42
C THR A 23 5.86 2.41 -10.99
N ALA A 24 4.73 2.36 -10.28
CA ALA A 24 4.67 1.82 -8.91
C ALA A 24 5.10 0.34 -8.85
N GLN A 25 4.77 -0.46 -9.88
CA GLN A 25 5.16 -1.86 -9.95
C GLN A 25 6.65 -2.06 -10.25
N ILE A 26 7.21 -1.25 -11.16
CA ILE A 26 8.66 -1.27 -11.43
C ILE A 26 9.43 -0.83 -10.18
N LEU A 27 8.95 0.21 -9.50
CA LEU A 27 9.52 0.68 -8.23
C LEU A 27 9.48 -0.41 -7.16
N SER A 28 8.37 -1.17 -7.03
CA SER A 28 8.30 -2.23 -6.01
C SER A 28 9.26 -3.40 -6.29
N PHE A 29 9.53 -3.73 -7.56
CA PHE A 29 10.58 -4.70 -7.91
C PHE A 29 11.98 -4.23 -7.48
N ILE A 30 12.31 -2.97 -7.75
CA ILE A 30 13.58 -2.37 -7.32
C ILE A 30 13.66 -2.34 -5.79
N ALA A 31 12.56 -2.04 -5.10
CA ALA A 31 12.48 -2.05 -3.64
C ALA A 31 12.85 -3.41 -3.06
N ILE A 32 12.30 -4.49 -3.61
CA ILE A 32 12.58 -5.86 -3.16
C ILE A 32 14.04 -6.22 -3.38
N ILE A 33 14.60 -5.89 -4.55
CA ILE A 33 16.01 -6.15 -4.84
C ILE A 33 16.90 -5.43 -3.82
N LEU A 34 16.57 -4.19 -3.44
CA LEU A 34 17.32 -3.45 -2.43
C LEU A 34 17.10 -3.98 -1.00
N SER A 35 15.92 -4.53 -0.71
CA SER A 35 15.57 -5.06 0.62
C SER A 35 16.15 -6.45 0.90
N TRP A 36 16.87 -7.06 -0.03
CA TRP A 36 17.52 -8.36 0.16
C TRP A 36 18.52 -8.40 1.32
N THR A 37 18.99 -7.23 1.75
CA THR A 37 19.94 -7.05 2.83
C THR A 37 19.39 -7.38 4.21
N SER A 38 18.07 -7.36 4.38
CA SER A 38 17.42 -7.72 5.65
C SER A 38 16.24 -8.66 5.42
N VAL A 39 16.28 -9.83 6.05
CA VAL A 39 15.24 -10.86 5.91
C VAL A 39 13.88 -10.35 6.36
N ILE A 40 13.83 -9.50 7.39
CA ILE A 40 12.58 -8.95 7.93
C ILE A 40 11.96 -7.98 6.93
N THR A 41 12.76 -7.07 6.38
CA THR A 41 12.29 -6.07 5.41
C THR A 41 11.94 -6.72 4.08
N LEU A 42 12.68 -7.77 3.68
CA LEU A 42 12.35 -8.63 2.54
C LEU A 42 10.96 -9.25 2.73
N LEU A 43 10.66 -9.83 3.89
CA LEU A 43 9.37 -10.48 4.12
C LEU A 43 8.21 -9.47 4.10
N MET A 44 8.37 -8.32 4.75
CA MET A 44 7.39 -7.22 4.71
C MET A 44 7.20 -6.67 3.30
N GLY A 45 8.29 -6.44 2.57
CA GLY A 45 8.27 -5.97 1.19
C GLY A 45 7.65 -6.97 0.22
N LEU A 46 7.87 -8.27 0.44
CA LEU A 46 7.28 -9.35 -0.35
C LEU A 46 5.76 -9.41 -0.15
N VAL A 47 5.27 -9.27 1.09
CA VAL A 47 3.83 -9.18 1.36
C VAL A 47 3.22 -7.95 0.68
N ALA A 48 3.85 -6.78 0.82
CA ALA A 48 3.39 -5.56 0.17
C ALA A 48 3.37 -5.68 -1.37
N PHE A 49 4.38 -6.34 -1.94
CA PHE A 49 4.45 -6.63 -3.37
C PHE A 49 3.35 -7.58 -3.83
N ILE A 50 3.09 -8.67 -3.12
CA ILE A 50 1.98 -9.57 -3.42
C ILE A 50 0.65 -8.81 -3.38
N CYS A 51 0.45 -7.96 -2.38
CA CYS A 51 -0.75 -7.12 -2.30
C CYS A 51 -0.86 -6.16 -3.49
N LEU A 52 0.24 -5.55 -3.94
CA LEU A 52 0.25 -4.71 -5.15
C LEU A 52 -0.12 -5.51 -6.40
N GLN A 53 0.39 -6.74 -6.55
CA GLN A 53 0.04 -7.63 -7.66
C GLN A 53 -1.46 -8.01 -7.63
N LEU A 54 -2.01 -8.27 -6.44
CA LEU A 54 -3.43 -8.54 -6.25
C LEU A 54 -4.30 -7.32 -6.59
N VAL A 55 -3.89 -6.10 -6.20
CA VAL A 55 -4.59 -4.87 -6.58
C VAL A 55 -4.65 -4.72 -8.10
N TRP A 56 -3.58 -5.11 -8.79
CA TRP A 56 -3.47 -5.06 -10.24
C TRP A 56 -4.34 -6.11 -10.94
N CYS A 57 -4.30 -7.36 -10.49
CA CYS A 57 -5.06 -8.45 -11.11
C CYS A 57 -6.56 -8.40 -10.75
N CYS A 58 -6.89 -8.12 -9.49
CA CYS A 58 -8.24 -8.29 -8.96
C CYS A 58 -9.08 -7.00 -8.94
N ARG A 59 -8.62 -5.89 -9.53
CA ARG A 59 -9.29 -4.58 -9.56
C ARG A 59 -9.98 -4.26 -8.22
N MET A 60 -9.16 -4.16 -7.18
CA MET A 60 -9.62 -4.12 -5.79
C MET A 60 -10.42 -2.84 -5.47
N ASN A 61 -11.33 -2.93 -4.50
CA ASN A 61 -12.09 -1.78 -3.99
C ASN A 61 -11.17 -0.74 -3.32
N LYS A 62 -11.64 0.51 -3.19
CA LYS A 62 -10.91 1.62 -2.53
C LYS A 62 -10.30 1.24 -1.19
N CYS A 63 -11.04 0.48 -0.37
CA CYS A 63 -10.57 0.01 0.93
C CYS A 63 -9.29 -0.84 0.81
N GLY A 64 -9.21 -1.71 -0.20
CA GLY A 64 -8.02 -2.53 -0.44
C GLY A 64 -6.80 -1.69 -0.77
N LEU A 65 -6.97 -0.68 -1.63
CA LEU A 65 -5.88 0.21 -2.03
C LEU A 65 -5.35 1.04 -0.84
N ILE A 66 -6.26 1.48 0.04
CA ILE A 66 -5.89 2.15 1.30
C ILE A 66 -5.12 1.21 2.24
N THR A 67 -5.57 -0.04 2.41
CA THR A 67 -4.86 -1.00 3.29
C THR A 67 -3.44 -1.28 2.80
N VAL A 68 -3.23 -1.39 1.48
CA VAL A 68 -1.89 -1.55 0.91
C VAL A 68 -1.04 -0.30 1.16
N GLY A 69 -1.60 0.89 0.96
CA GLY A 69 -0.90 2.15 1.24
C GLY A 69 -0.50 2.30 2.71
N VAL A 70 -1.32 1.83 3.65
CA VAL A 70 -0.95 1.83 5.08
C VAL A 70 0.16 0.83 5.37
N LEU A 71 0.12 -0.36 4.75
CA LEU A 71 1.17 -1.36 4.91
C LEU A 71 2.53 -0.86 4.39
N THR A 72 2.54 -0.16 3.25
CA THR A 72 3.77 0.44 2.70
C THR A 72 4.31 1.60 3.54
N ILE A 73 3.44 2.34 4.25
CA ILE A 73 3.87 3.34 5.24
C ILE A 73 4.62 2.67 6.38
N ILE A 74 4.05 1.60 6.95
CA ILE A 74 4.66 0.89 8.07
C ILE A 74 6.03 0.35 7.69
N ALA A 75 6.14 -0.24 6.48
CA ALA A 75 7.42 -0.70 5.95
C ALA A 75 8.43 0.45 5.79
N SER A 76 8.01 1.56 5.18
CA SER A 76 8.85 2.76 5.00
C SER A 76 9.37 3.32 6.33
N ILE A 77 8.51 3.41 7.35
CA ILE A 77 8.91 3.90 8.68
C ILE A 77 9.91 2.94 9.33
N ALA A 78 9.67 1.62 9.25
CA ALA A 78 10.59 0.64 9.80
C ALA A 78 11.98 0.74 9.14
N ASP A 79 12.04 0.82 7.81
CA ASP A 79 13.29 0.94 7.07
C ASP A 79 14.03 2.25 7.39
N LEU A 80 13.30 3.37 7.52
CA LEU A 80 13.89 4.65 7.90
C LEU A 80 14.43 4.63 9.33
N ILE A 81 13.73 4.01 10.28
CA ILE A 81 14.21 3.90 11.67
C ILE A 81 15.48 3.05 11.71
N ILE A 82 15.53 1.93 10.99
CA ILE A 82 16.73 1.08 10.93
C ILE A 82 17.88 1.83 10.26
N GLY A 83 17.62 2.50 9.13
CA GLY A 83 18.64 3.26 8.40
C GLY A 83 19.20 4.44 9.20
N ILE A 84 18.34 5.19 9.90
CA ILE A 84 18.76 6.31 10.76
C ILE A 84 19.46 5.78 12.02
N GLY A 85 18.94 4.73 12.65
CA GLY A 85 19.53 4.13 13.85
C GLY A 85 20.96 3.66 13.58
N THR A 86 21.15 2.91 12.48
CA THR A 86 22.48 2.45 12.05
C THR A 86 23.42 3.59 11.69
N PHE A 87 22.90 4.69 11.13
CA PHE A 87 23.70 5.87 10.84
C PHE A 87 24.09 6.68 12.09
N VAL A 88 23.20 6.79 13.08
CA VAL A 88 23.40 7.61 14.29
C VAL A 88 24.26 6.91 15.32
N GLU A 89 24.09 5.61 15.54
CA GLU A 89 24.90 4.84 16.50
C GLU A 89 26.35 4.72 16.05
N GLY A 90 26.60 4.92 14.76
CA GLY A 90 27.93 4.83 14.16
C GLY A 90 28.35 3.37 13.98
N SER A 91 29.24 3.14 13.01
CA SER A 91 29.72 1.79 12.74
C SER A 91 30.45 1.17 13.92
N GLU A 92 31.19 1.96 14.71
CA GLU A 92 32.03 1.46 15.80
C GLU A 92 31.24 0.69 16.87
N LYS A 93 30.11 1.24 17.34
CA LYS A 93 29.32 0.58 18.39
C LYS A 93 28.63 -0.71 17.93
N ILE A 94 28.25 -0.76 16.65
CA ILE A 94 27.59 -1.93 16.06
C ILE A 94 28.63 -3.05 15.85
N CYS A 95 29.84 -2.69 15.41
CA CYS A 95 30.94 -3.63 15.23
C CYS A 95 31.37 -4.25 16.58
N ASP A 96 31.51 -3.43 17.64
CA ASP A 96 31.84 -3.91 18.99
C ASP A 96 30.81 -4.93 19.53
N GLY A 97 29.52 -4.73 19.23
CA GLY A 97 28.44 -5.63 19.66
C GLY A 97 28.41 -6.97 18.92
N ILE A 98 28.86 -6.99 17.66
CA ILE A 98 28.90 -8.20 16.83
C ILE A 98 30.07 -9.10 17.25
N ASP A 99 31.22 -8.53 17.64
CA ASP A 99 32.37 -9.30 18.11
C ASP A 99 32.05 -10.08 19.40
N ALA A 100 31.27 -9.49 20.31
CA ALA A 100 30.84 -10.16 21.54
C ALA A 100 29.90 -11.36 21.28
N SER A 101 29.08 -11.33 20.23
CA SER A 101 28.22 -12.47 19.86
C SER A 101 28.95 -13.53 19.03
N SER A 102 29.87 -13.10 18.17
CA SER A 102 30.60 -13.99 17.26
C SER A 102 31.62 -14.85 18.00
N THR A 103 32.27 -14.29 19.03
CA THR A 103 33.16 -15.03 19.93
C THR A 103 32.44 -16.19 20.65
N LEU A 104 31.19 -15.98 21.08
CA LEU A 104 30.34 -17.01 21.68
C LEU A 104 29.99 -18.14 20.69
N PHE A 105 29.75 -17.80 19.42
CA PHE A 105 29.43 -18.79 18.39
C PHE A 105 30.65 -19.64 18.02
N ILE A 106 31.83 -19.01 17.88
CA ILE A 106 33.09 -19.71 17.59
C ILE A 106 33.52 -20.59 18.78
N GLN A 107 33.27 -20.15 20.01
CA GLN A 107 33.56 -20.94 21.21
C GLN A 107 32.76 -22.25 21.27
N ASN A 108 31.54 -22.27 20.74
CA ASN A 108 30.72 -23.50 20.66
C ASN A 108 31.09 -24.43 19.51
N VAL A 109 31.77 -23.94 18.46
CA VAL A 109 32.21 -24.76 17.31
C VAL A 109 33.52 -25.51 17.63
N ASN A 110 34.29 -25.07 18.62
CA ASN A 110 35.63 -25.59 18.90
C ASN A 110 35.69 -26.84 19.80
N VAL A 111 34.63 -27.67 19.83
CA VAL A 111 34.59 -28.89 20.67
C VAL A 111 34.89 -30.18 19.88
N ASN A 112 35.13 -30.11 18.56
CA ASN A 112 35.47 -31.29 17.75
C ASN A 112 36.81 -31.13 16.98
N ASP A 113 37.89 -31.47 17.67
CA ASP A 113 39.04 -32.28 17.20
C ASP A 113 39.92 -31.89 16.00
N ASN A 114 39.86 -30.67 15.47
CA ASN A 114 40.90 -30.18 14.54
C ASN A 114 41.46 -28.84 15.03
N ALA A 115 42.74 -28.84 15.42
CA ALA A 115 43.44 -27.68 15.98
C ALA A 115 43.58 -26.55 14.95
N ILE A 116 42.56 -25.70 14.84
CA ILE A 116 42.70 -24.38 14.21
C ILE A 116 43.60 -23.56 15.15
N SER A 117 44.71 -23.05 14.63
CA SER A 117 45.64 -22.22 15.40
C SER A 117 44.92 -20.97 15.88
N GLN A 118 45.09 -20.62 17.15
CA GLN A 118 44.53 -19.40 17.73
C GLN A 118 45.00 -18.13 17.00
N GLU A 119 46.13 -18.20 16.31
CA GLU A 119 46.65 -17.14 15.44
C GLU A 119 45.77 -16.91 14.19
N ASP A 120 45.22 -17.97 13.59
CA ASP A 120 44.33 -17.87 12.42
C ASP A 120 43.01 -17.19 12.80
N ILE A 121 42.50 -17.50 14.00
CA ILE A 121 41.28 -16.86 14.55
C ILE A 121 41.51 -15.36 14.76
N ASN A 122 42.65 -14.98 15.34
CA ASN A 122 42.99 -13.57 15.57
C ASN A 122 43.17 -12.80 14.26
N ASN A 123 43.76 -13.42 13.23
CA ASN A 123 43.92 -12.81 11.91
C ASN A 123 42.56 -12.55 11.24
N ILE A 124 41.63 -13.52 11.30
CA ILE A 124 40.26 -13.36 10.76
C ILE A 124 39.51 -12.22 11.49
N SER A 125 39.60 -12.17 12.82
CA SER A 125 38.95 -11.11 13.61
C SER A 125 39.46 -9.72 13.24
N ASN A 126 40.78 -9.55 13.13
CA ASN A 126 41.41 -8.27 12.79
C ASN A 126 41.07 -7.79 11.37
N GLU A 127 40.84 -8.71 10.44
CA GLU A 127 40.46 -8.37 9.06
C GLU A 127 38.96 -8.06 8.93
N LEU A 128 38.13 -8.68 9.76
CA LEU A 128 36.70 -8.38 9.85
C LEU A 128 36.44 -7.00 10.45
N ASP A 129 37.14 -6.66 11.54
CA ASP A 129 36.98 -5.38 12.23
C ASP A 129 37.36 -4.19 11.33
N LYS A 130 38.47 -4.31 10.58
CA LYS A 130 38.89 -3.29 9.60
C LYS A 130 37.87 -3.05 8.48
N ASN A 131 37.11 -4.08 8.10
CA ASN A 131 36.12 -3.98 7.04
C ASN A 131 34.72 -3.67 7.57
N CYS A 132 34.45 -3.78 8.87
CA CYS A 132 33.10 -3.62 9.39
C CYS A 132 32.52 -2.20 9.11
N GLY A 133 33.33 -1.15 9.25
CA GLY A 133 32.90 0.24 9.04
C GLY A 133 32.27 0.53 7.66
N PRO A 134 32.99 0.34 6.54
CA PRO A 134 32.46 0.58 5.20
C PRO A 134 31.19 -0.21 4.87
N TRP A 135 31.12 -1.48 5.32
CA TRP A 135 29.97 -2.34 5.04
C TRP A 135 28.72 -1.86 5.80
N VAL A 136 28.84 -1.55 7.10
CA VAL A 136 27.72 -1.04 7.90
C VAL A 136 27.16 0.26 7.31
N ASN A 137 28.02 1.17 6.87
CA ASN A 137 27.59 2.41 6.21
C ASN A 137 26.87 2.16 4.89
N MET A 138 27.32 1.18 4.10
CA MET A 138 26.64 0.76 2.88
C MET A 138 25.25 0.16 3.18
N TYR A 139 25.13 -0.65 4.23
CA TYR A 139 23.84 -1.20 4.68
C TYR A 139 22.88 -0.10 5.16
N ALA A 140 23.36 0.86 5.95
CA ALA A 140 22.56 2.00 6.39
C ALA A 140 22.04 2.81 5.20
N GLY A 141 22.91 3.08 4.22
CA GLY A 141 22.54 3.76 2.98
C GLY A 141 21.50 2.99 2.16
N LEU A 142 21.64 1.68 2.03
CA LEU A 142 20.65 0.83 1.35
C LEU A 142 19.30 0.80 2.06
N ALA A 143 19.29 0.71 3.40
CA ALA A 143 18.07 0.76 4.20
C ALA A 143 17.34 2.11 4.02
N LEU A 144 18.07 3.22 4.09
CA LEU A 144 17.52 4.56 3.82
C LEU A 144 16.96 4.68 2.40
N ALA A 145 17.70 4.20 1.40
CA ALA A 145 17.24 4.21 0.00
C ALA A 145 15.96 3.39 -0.18
N SER A 146 15.87 2.21 0.43
CA SER A 146 14.68 1.37 0.43
C SER A 146 13.49 2.07 1.10
N GLY A 147 13.70 2.67 2.27
CA GLY A 147 12.67 3.42 3.00
C GLY A 147 12.12 4.62 2.20
N ILE A 148 12.99 5.36 1.50
CA ILE A 148 12.59 6.45 0.59
C ILE A 148 11.77 5.89 -0.57
N LEU A 149 12.18 4.76 -1.15
CA LEU A 149 11.47 4.15 -2.26
C LEU A 149 10.05 3.73 -1.85
N TRP A 150 9.89 3.10 -0.69
CA TRP A 150 8.57 2.76 -0.12
C TRP A 150 7.73 4.00 0.19
N SER A 151 8.35 5.11 0.59
CA SER A 151 7.68 6.39 0.78
C SER A 151 7.13 6.95 -0.54
N ILE A 152 7.93 6.89 -1.62
CA ILE A 152 7.48 7.30 -2.96
C ILE A 152 6.33 6.41 -3.44
N ILE A 153 6.44 5.09 -3.31
CA ILE A 153 5.37 4.14 -3.67
C ILE A 153 4.09 4.47 -2.90
N THR A 154 4.19 4.70 -1.60
CA THR A 154 3.07 5.12 -0.76
C THR A 154 2.45 6.41 -1.28
N PHE A 155 3.26 7.43 -1.57
CA PHE A 155 2.78 8.71 -2.09
C PHE A 155 2.02 8.52 -3.40
N LEU A 156 2.50 7.67 -4.31
CA LEU A 156 1.82 7.35 -5.58
C LEU A 156 0.47 6.66 -5.34
N ILE A 157 0.41 5.71 -4.41
CA ILE A 157 -0.83 5.00 -4.02
C ILE A 157 -1.84 6.00 -3.44
N PHE A 158 -1.42 6.86 -2.52
CA PHE A 158 -2.30 7.88 -1.93
C PHE A 158 -2.74 8.92 -2.94
N TYR A 159 -1.84 9.40 -3.79
CA TYR A 159 -2.17 10.33 -4.87
C TYR A 159 -3.23 9.74 -5.80
N PHE A 160 -3.10 8.46 -6.16
CA PHE A 160 -4.11 7.75 -6.94
C PHE A 160 -5.44 7.56 -6.17
N THR A 161 -5.37 7.24 -4.88
CA THR A 161 -6.54 7.01 -4.02
C THR A 161 -7.37 8.27 -3.81
N CYS A 162 -6.70 9.38 -3.48
CA CYS A 162 -7.31 10.68 -3.22
C CYS A 162 -7.72 11.38 -4.50
N GLY A 163 -7.12 11.01 -5.64
CA GLY A 163 -7.50 11.52 -6.94
C GLY A 163 -8.98 11.26 -7.26
N ASN A 164 -9.67 12.27 -7.77
CA ASN A 164 -11.06 12.16 -8.25
C ASN A 164 -11.23 11.11 -9.39
N ARG A 165 -10.14 10.51 -9.90
CA ARG A 165 -10.16 9.47 -10.93
C ARG A 165 -10.97 8.24 -10.52
N ILE A 166 -11.03 7.89 -9.23
CA ILE A 166 -11.76 6.68 -8.80
C ILE A 166 -13.29 6.84 -8.93
N LYS A 167 -13.83 8.06 -8.87
CA LYS A 167 -15.28 8.29 -9.04
C LYS A 167 -15.79 7.84 -10.41
N ARG A 168 -14.93 7.86 -11.44
CA ARG A 168 -15.26 7.44 -12.80
C ARG A 168 -15.49 5.91 -12.90
N PHE A 169 -14.89 5.12 -12.02
CA PHE A 169 -15.01 3.66 -12.04
C PHE A 169 -16.20 3.13 -11.23
N GLY A 170 -16.60 3.82 -10.15
CA GLY A 170 -17.76 3.41 -9.35
C GLY A 170 -19.10 3.67 -10.06
N SER A 171 -19.17 4.72 -10.89
CA SER A 171 -20.44 5.12 -11.53
C SER A 171 -20.92 4.15 -12.61
N ASN A 172 -20.03 3.42 -13.28
CA ASN A 172 -20.40 2.53 -14.41
C ASN A 172 -21.02 1.19 -13.95
N ASN A 173 -20.73 0.74 -12.73
CA ASN A 173 -21.31 -0.51 -12.23
C ASN A 173 -22.76 -0.34 -11.74
N ASN A 174 -23.14 0.86 -11.29
CA ASN A 174 -24.50 1.14 -10.85
C ASN A 174 -25.46 1.45 -12.00
N SER A 175 -24.98 1.90 -13.17
CA SER A 175 -25.87 2.13 -14.33
C SER A 175 -26.31 0.82 -15.00
N ASN A 176 -25.47 -0.21 -14.98
CA ASN A 176 -25.79 -1.49 -15.62
C ASN A 176 -26.72 -2.37 -14.78
N ASN A 177 -26.83 -2.12 -13.48
CA ASN A 177 -27.78 -2.84 -12.60
C ASN A 177 -29.21 -2.25 -12.62
N LYS A 178 -29.44 -1.17 -13.40
CA LYS A 178 -30.79 -0.68 -13.71
C LYS A 178 -31.37 -1.27 -15.00
N GLN A 179 -30.65 -2.13 -15.72
CA GLN A 179 -31.12 -2.64 -17.00
C GLN A 179 -31.57 -4.11 -16.93
N LYS A 180 -32.89 -4.24 -17.13
CA LYS A 180 -33.73 -5.43 -17.38
C LYS A 180 -34.13 -6.28 -16.17
N VAL A 181 -35.24 -5.85 -15.55
CA VAL A 181 -36.27 -6.81 -15.12
C VAL A 181 -36.63 -7.66 -16.35
N PRO A 182 -36.45 -8.99 -16.33
CA PRO A 182 -36.87 -9.85 -17.43
C PRO A 182 -38.40 -9.79 -17.54
N ARG A 183 -38.90 -9.16 -18.60
CA ARG A 183 -40.32 -9.21 -18.97
C ARG A 183 -40.60 -10.63 -19.49
N ALA A 184 -41.15 -11.47 -18.64
CA ALA A 184 -41.57 -12.81 -19.02
C ALA A 184 -42.91 -12.71 -19.77
N THR A 185 -42.86 -12.77 -21.10
CA THR A 185 -44.05 -12.86 -21.94
C THR A 185 -44.52 -14.31 -21.97
N THR A 186 -45.63 -14.61 -21.29
CA THR A 186 -46.35 -15.89 -21.43
C THR A 186 -47.68 -15.62 -22.12
N ASN A 187 -47.87 -16.28 -23.28
CA ASN A 187 -49.16 -16.50 -23.94
C ASN A 187 -50.00 -15.28 -24.37
N GLY A 188 -49.37 -14.23 -24.91
CA GLY A 188 -50.10 -13.24 -25.72
C GLY A 188 -51.03 -12.29 -24.97
N VAL A 189 -50.92 -12.23 -23.64
CA VAL A 189 -51.53 -11.16 -22.84
C VAL A 189 -50.40 -10.38 -22.17
N ASP A 190 -50.19 -9.16 -22.65
CA ASP A 190 -49.20 -8.24 -22.09
C ASP A 190 -49.79 -7.64 -20.81
N ILE A 191 -49.55 -8.29 -19.66
CA ILE A 191 -49.90 -7.73 -18.35
C ILE A 191 -48.83 -6.71 -18.02
N VAL A 192 -49.09 -5.46 -18.39
CA VAL A 192 -48.37 -4.30 -17.87
C VAL A 192 -48.83 -4.13 -16.42
N MET A 193 -48.07 -4.68 -15.46
CA MET A 193 -48.15 -4.19 -14.09
C MET A 193 -47.46 -2.82 -14.08
N ASP A 194 -48.28 -1.78 -14.03
CA ASP A 194 -47.83 -0.40 -13.86
C ASP A 194 -47.38 -0.25 -12.40
N ASP A 195 -46.16 -0.70 -12.07
CA ASP A 195 -45.55 -0.58 -10.73
C ASP A 195 -45.19 0.88 -10.37
N ASN A 196 -45.81 1.84 -11.04
CA ASN A 196 -45.47 3.25 -11.02
C ASN A 196 -46.27 4.06 -9.99
N GLU A 197 -46.96 3.40 -9.06
CA GLU A 197 -47.59 4.05 -7.90
C GLU A 197 -46.61 4.32 -6.75
N GLY A 198 -45.50 3.57 -6.64
CA GLY A 198 -44.52 3.78 -5.57
C GLY A 198 -43.53 4.92 -5.81
N GLU A 199 -43.13 5.19 -7.07
CA GLU A 199 -42.12 6.23 -7.36
C GLU A 199 -42.69 7.64 -7.40
N ARG A 200 -43.98 7.81 -7.73
CA ARG A 200 -44.66 9.13 -7.72
C ARG A 200 -44.85 9.71 -6.31
N GLU A 201 -44.83 8.89 -5.27
CA GLU A 201 -44.95 9.37 -3.89
C GLU A 201 -43.58 9.84 -3.31
N SER A 202 -42.47 9.24 -3.75
CA SER A 202 -41.13 9.64 -3.30
C SER A 202 -40.64 10.95 -3.95
N GLU A 203 -41.04 11.22 -5.20
CA GLU A 203 -40.74 12.49 -5.88
C GLU A 203 -41.54 13.68 -5.33
N ARG A 204 -42.78 13.47 -4.85
CA ARG A 204 -43.55 14.52 -4.16
C ARG A 204 -42.91 14.92 -2.83
N LYS A 205 -42.33 13.97 -2.07
CA LYS A 205 -41.61 14.29 -0.82
C LYS A 205 -40.29 15.03 -1.07
N ARG A 206 -39.56 14.72 -2.15
CA ARG A 206 -38.32 15.45 -2.49
C ARG A 206 -38.54 16.89 -2.97
N LYS A 207 -39.69 17.19 -3.59
CA LYS A 207 -40.02 18.58 -3.97
C LYS A 207 -40.49 19.45 -2.79
N GLN A 208 -41.03 18.87 -1.71
CA GLN A 208 -41.40 19.64 -0.52
C GLN A 208 -40.21 19.97 0.41
N THR A 209 -39.19 19.11 0.52
CA THR A 209 -38.06 19.39 1.43
C THR A 209 -37.10 20.47 0.91
N ASN A 210 -37.12 20.78 -0.40
CA ASN A 210 -36.18 21.73 -1.00
C ASN A 210 -36.71 23.17 -1.15
N GLN A 211 -37.94 23.47 -0.70
CA GLN A 211 -38.46 24.85 -0.67
C GLN A 211 -38.20 25.60 0.64
N ASN A 212 -37.66 24.95 1.69
CA ASN A 212 -37.42 25.59 3.00
C ASN A 212 -35.95 25.97 3.27
N ARG A 213 -35.04 25.87 2.30
CA ARG A 213 -33.71 26.48 2.46
C ARG A 213 -33.77 27.93 2.01
N SER A 214 -34.14 28.78 2.96
CA SER A 214 -34.05 30.23 2.88
C SER A 214 -32.72 30.67 2.28
N VAL A 215 -32.82 31.44 1.20
CA VAL A 215 -31.75 32.26 0.67
C VAL A 215 -31.41 33.30 1.73
N THR A 216 -30.36 33.08 2.51
CA THR A 216 -29.68 34.16 3.23
C THR A 216 -28.83 34.89 2.21
N GLY A 217 -29.41 35.91 1.59
CA GLY A 217 -28.67 36.89 0.80
C GLY A 217 -27.76 37.69 1.73
N VAL A 218 -26.46 37.68 1.45
CA VAL A 218 -25.50 38.62 2.03
C VAL A 218 -25.59 39.90 1.19
N VAL A 219 -26.11 40.95 1.80
CA VAL A 219 -26.06 42.32 1.27
C VAL A 219 -24.67 42.86 1.60
N THR A 220 -23.81 43.00 0.58
CA THR A 220 -22.60 43.82 0.68
C THR A 220 -23.00 45.26 0.38
N GLY A 221 -23.00 46.11 1.41
CA GLY A 221 -23.12 47.55 1.25
C GLY A 221 -21.77 48.15 0.89
N ASP A 222 -21.71 48.85 -0.24
CA ASP A 222 -20.66 49.80 -0.55
C ASP A 222 -20.79 51.00 0.39
N VAL A 223 -19.71 51.28 1.11
CA VAL A 223 -19.54 52.53 1.87
C VAL A 223 -18.62 53.41 1.03
N ASP A 224 -19.23 54.28 0.25
CA ASP A 224 -18.59 55.52 -0.19
C ASP A 224 -18.29 56.35 1.05
N ASN A 225 -17.02 56.68 1.26
CA ASN A 225 -16.67 57.82 2.10
C ASN A 225 -15.60 58.64 1.41
N ALA A 226 -16.04 59.81 0.96
CA ALA A 226 -15.22 60.94 0.60
C ALA A 226 -14.58 61.54 1.86
N VAL A 227 -13.27 61.78 1.84
CA VAL A 227 -12.58 63.04 2.19
C VAL A 227 -11.26 63.08 1.43
#